data_AF-A0A3B0V750-F1
#
_entry.id   AF-A0A3B0V750-F1
#
_cell.length_a   1.000
_cell.length_b   1.000
_cell.length_c   1.000
_cell.angle_alpha   90.00
_cell.angle_beta   90.00
_cell.angle_gamma   90.00
#
_symmetry.space_group_name_H-M   'P 1'
#
loop_
_entity.id
_entity.type
_entity.pdbx_description
1 polymer ?
#
loop_
_entity_poly.entity_id
_entity_poly.type
_entity_poly.pdbx_seq_one_letter_code
_entity_poly.pdbx_strand_id
1 'polypeptide(L)'
;MAAKEAKNRETGGKAPGNARAIMFLGTGSDVGKSIAATAFCRILRRRGCRVAPFKAQNMSNNSYVTVEGGEIGRAQVVQAEAAGVMPSVHMNPVLLKPSSEHGTQVILRGKVFGQMDAMEYYAMKPRLRQAVMSSYGRLAREYDTIVLEGAGSCCEMNLKQHDLVNFQMA
;
A
#
# COMPACT_ATOMS: atom_id res chain seq x y z
N MET A 1 -5.17 -22.52 51.42
CA MET A 1 -5.94 -22.97 50.24
C MET A 1 -5.97 -21.84 49.24
N ALA A 2 -5.68 -22.16 47.99
CA ALA A 2 -5.45 -21.22 46.91
C ALA A 2 -6.74 -20.80 46.18
N ALA A 3 -6.65 -19.64 45.52
CA ALA A 3 -7.34 -19.24 44.30
C ALA A 3 -8.86 -18.98 44.35
N LYS A 4 -9.25 -17.71 44.13
CA LYS A 4 -9.74 -17.26 42.81
C LYS A 4 -10.10 -15.76 42.86
N GLU A 5 -9.16 -14.92 42.47
CA GLU A 5 -9.47 -13.65 41.83
C GLU A 5 -9.84 -13.94 40.38
N ALA A 6 -11.13 -13.86 40.05
CA ALA A 6 -11.56 -13.81 38.66
C ALA A 6 -11.35 -12.39 38.13
N LYS A 7 -10.16 -12.12 37.60
CA LYS A 7 -9.89 -10.93 36.80
C LYS A 7 -10.74 -10.99 35.52
N ASN A 8 -11.72 -10.10 35.43
CA ASN A 8 -12.33 -9.71 34.16
C ASN A 8 -11.22 -9.39 33.17
N ARG A 9 -11.10 -10.21 32.11
CA ARG A 9 -10.31 -9.87 30.95
C ARG A 9 -11.10 -8.82 30.17
N GLU A 10 -10.82 -7.56 30.45
CA GLU A 10 -11.20 -6.47 29.58
C GLU A 10 -10.62 -6.75 28.18
N THR A 11 -11.50 -7.00 27.23
CA THR A 11 -11.20 -6.90 25.80
C THR A 11 -10.89 -5.43 25.53
N GLY A 12 -9.62 -5.06 25.63
CA GLY A 12 -9.13 -3.71 25.35
C GLY A 12 -9.53 -3.28 23.94
N GLY A 13 -10.54 -2.42 23.86
CA GLY A 13 -10.93 -1.73 22.63
C GLY A 13 -9.74 -0.89 22.15
N LYS A 14 -9.23 -1.21 20.97
CA LYS A 14 -8.11 -0.51 20.36
C LYS A 14 -8.55 0.89 19.96
N ALA A 15 -7.87 1.92 20.46
CA ALA A 15 -8.10 3.30 20.04
C ALA A 15 -7.97 3.42 18.50
N PRO A 16 -8.89 4.10 17.80
CA PRO A 16 -8.77 4.32 16.37
C PRO A 16 -7.59 5.26 16.10
N GLY A 17 -6.55 4.80 15.41
CA GLY A 17 -5.53 5.71 14.89
C GLY A 17 -4.14 5.18 14.58
N ASN A 18 -3.63 4.11 15.21
CA ASN A 18 -2.20 3.76 15.08
C ASN A 18 -1.98 2.32 14.61
N ALA A 19 -2.21 2.04 13.33
CA ALA A 19 -1.63 0.85 12.71
C ALA A 19 -0.10 0.98 12.70
N ARG A 20 0.61 -0.11 13.00
CA ARG A 20 2.07 -0.14 12.87
C ARG A 20 2.43 -0.19 11.38
N ALA A 21 3.47 0.52 10.98
CA ALA A 21 3.98 0.51 9.62
C ALA A 21 5.29 -0.27 9.54
N ILE A 22 5.43 -1.17 8.56
CA ILE A 22 6.71 -1.80 8.23
C ILE A 22 6.93 -1.60 6.74
N MET A 23 8.03 -0.95 6.38
CA MET A 23 8.33 -0.62 4.98
C MET A 23 9.50 -1.41 4.42
N PHE A 24 9.30 -1.95 3.22
CA PHE A 24 10.32 -2.66 2.44
C PHE A 24 10.86 -1.75 1.35
N LEU A 25 12.07 -1.26 1.57
CA LEU A 25 12.87 -0.48 0.61
C LEU A 25 13.91 -1.39 -0.06
N GLY A 26 14.53 -0.90 -1.13
CA GLY A 26 15.57 -1.61 -1.85
C GLY A 26 16.47 -0.66 -2.62
N THR A 27 17.61 -1.17 -3.10
CA THR A 27 18.63 -0.39 -3.81
C THR A 27 18.34 -0.19 -5.31
N GLY A 28 17.23 -0.73 -5.80
CA GLY A 28 16.78 -0.60 -7.18
C GLY A 28 15.41 -1.25 -7.38
N SER A 29 14.93 -1.24 -8.63
CA SER A 29 13.79 -2.05 -9.05
C SER A 29 14.16 -3.55 -9.06
N ASP A 30 13.17 -4.42 -8.92
CA ASP A 30 13.32 -5.88 -9.06
C ASP A 30 14.26 -6.61 -8.07
N VAL A 31 14.76 -5.93 -7.04
CA VAL A 31 15.57 -6.52 -5.94
C VAL A 31 14.77 -7.38 -4.95
N GLY A 32 13.52 -7.75 -5.28
CA GLY A 32 12.69 -8.63 -4.43
C GLY A 32 11.81 -7.95 -3.38
N LYS A 33 11.63 -6.62 -3.43
CA LYS A 33 10.78 -5.86 -2.47
C LYS A 33 9.36 -6.43 -2.35
N SER A 34 8.72 -6.72 -3.49
CA SER A 34 7.35 -7.23 -3.52
C SER A 34 7.24 -8.63 -2.91
N ILE A 35 8.27 -9.47 -3.08
CA ILE A 35 8.35 -10.80 -2.45
C ILE A 35 8.51 -10.65 -0.92
N ALA A 36 9.40 -9.77 -0.47
CA ALA A 36 9.58 -9.51 0.96
C ALA A 36 8.29 -8.98 1.62
N ALA A 37 7.62 -8.00 0.99
CA ALA A 37 6.34 -7.48 1.45
C ALA A 37 5.26 -8.58 1.51
N THR A 38 5.19 -9.45 0.50
CA THR A 38 4.27 -10.60 0.46
C THR A 38 4.54 -11.58 1.59
N ALA A 39 5.82 -11.94 1.80
CA ALA A 39 6.22 -12.87 2.86
C ALA A 39 5.85 -12.33 4.24
N PHE A 40 6.08 -11.04 4.49
CA PHE A 40 5.71 -10.41 5.76
C PHE A 40 4.19 -10.30 5.96
N CYS A 41 3.42 -10.03 4.91
CA CYS A 41 1.96 -10.13 4.98
C CYS A 41 1.53 -11.53 5.45
N ARG A 42 2.11 -12.59 4.88
CA ARG A 42 1.79 -13.97 5.29
C ARG A 42 2.23 -14.28 6.71
N ILE A 43 3.44 -13.89 7.10
CA ILE A 43 3.98 -14.13 8.45
C ILE A 43 3.10 -13.45 9.50
N LEU A 44 2.78 -12.16 9.31
CA LEU A 44 1.95 -11.39 10.24
C LEU A 44 0.53 -11.96 10.33
N ARG A 45 -0.06 -12.34 9.20
CA ARG A 45 -1.36 -13.01 9.18
C ARG A 45 -1.35 -14.32 9.96
N ARG A 46 -0.32 -15.17 9.79
CA ARG A 46 -0.17 -16.44 10.53
C ARG A 46 0.03 -16.24 12.04
N ARG A 47 0.52 -15.07 12.45
CA ARG A 47 0.64 -14.66 13.86
C ARG A 47 -0.63 -14.02 14.42
N GLY A 48 -1.73 -14.01 13.67
CA GLY A 48 -3.02 -13.46 14.11
C GLY A 48 -3.14 -11.94 13.98
N CYS A 49 -2.18 -11.25 13.36
CA CYS A 49 -2.30 -9.81 13.12
C CYS A 49 -3.29 -9.53 11.97
N ARG A 50 -4.14 -8.52 12.13
CA ARG A 50 -4.87 -7.95 10.99
C ARG A 50 -3.89 -7.09 10.21
N VAL A 51 -3.47 -7.58 9.06
CA VAL A 51 -2.46 -6.94 8.21
C VAL A 51 -3.06 -6.57 6.86
N ALA A 52 -2.66 -5.42 6.33
CA ALA A 52 -2.96 -5.04 4.95
C ALA A 52 -1.67 -4.60 4.24
N PRO A 53 -1.51 -4.96 2.95
CA PRO A 53 -0.43 -4.42 2.15
C PRO A 53 -0.74 -3.01 1.66
N PHE A 54 0.31 -2.26 1.36
CA PHE A 54 0.17 -0.93 0.80
C PHE A 54 1.35 -0.57 -0.11
N LYS A 55 1.05 -0.12 -1.32
CA LYS A 55 2.01 0.49 -2.24
C LYS A 55 1.41 1.76 -2.82
N ALA A 56 1.90 2.92 -2.39
CA ALA A 56 1.31 4.22 -2.74
C ALA A 56 1.14 4.38 -4.25
N GLN A 57 2.19 4.05 -5.00
CA GLN A 57 2.24 4.09 -6.44
C GLN A 57 2.87 2.80 -6.98
N ASN A 58 2.20 2.18 -7.93
CA ASN A 58 2.75 1.10 -8.74
C ASN A 58 2.81 1.55 -10.20
N MET A 59 3.74 1.00 -10.98
CA MET A 59 3.81 1.18 -12.42
C MET A 59 3.82 -0.19 -13.08
N SER A 60 2.68 -0.59 -13.65
CA SER A 60 2.51 -1.91 -14.26
C SER A 60 1.29 -1.96 -15.16
N ASN A 61 1.44 -2.58 -16.34
CA ASN A 61 0.33 -2.92 -17.21
C ASN A 61 -0.39 -4.22 -16.79
N ASN A 62 0.17 -4.94 -15.80
CA ASN A 62 -0.42 -6.17 -15.27
C ASN A 62 -1.30 -5.85 -14.05
N SER A 63 -2.57 -5.55 -14.31
CA SER A 63 -3.56 -5.19 -13.29
C SER A 63 -4.58 -6.31 -13.02
N TYR A 64 -5.38 -6.10 -11.98
CA TYR A 64 -6.50 -6.93 -11.58
C TYR A 64 -7.69 -6.02 -11.24
N VAL A 65 -8.89 -6.44 -11.62
CA VAL A 65 -10.14 -5.77 -11.26
C VAL A 65 -10.63 -6.33 -9.93
N THR A 66 -10.59 -5.50 -8.90
CA THR A 66 -11.15 -5.78 -7.57
C THR A 66 -12.65 -6.09 -7.64
N VAL A 67 -13.18 -6.69 -6.58
CA VAL A 67 -14.62 -6.96 -6.47
C VAL A 67 -15.49 -5.70 -6.53
N GLU A 68 -14.90 -4.54 -6.20
CA GLU A 68 -15.54 -3.21 -6.27
C GLU A 68 -15.50 -2.63 -7.70
N GLY A 69 -14.97 -3.38 -8.67
CA GLY A 69 -14.82 -2.96 -10.08
C GLY A 69 -13.62 -2.06 -10.35
N GLY A 70 -12.80 -1.76 -9.35
CA GLY A 70 -11.62 -0.89 -9.50
C GLY A 70 -10.34 -1.66 -9.78
N GLU A 71 -9.39 -1.04 -10.47
CA GLU A 71 -8.11 -1.65 -10.85
C GLU A 71 -6.96 -1.45 -9.85
N ILE A 72 -6.15 -2.51 -9.65
CA ILE A 72 -4.90 -2.47 -8.87
C ILE A 72 -3.81 -3.33 -9.53
N GLY A 73 -2.54 -3.09 -9.20
CA GLY A 73 -1.44 -3.94 -9.69
C GLY A 73 -1.46 -5.36 -9.12
N ARG A 74 -1.10 -6.37 -9.92
CA ARG A 74 -1.07 -7.79 -9.50
C ARG A 74 -0.17 -8.07 -8.30
N ALA A 75 0.93 -7.34 -8.13
CA ALA A 75 1.80 -7.48 -6.96
C ALA A 75 1.03 -7.23 -5.65
N GLN A 76 0.15 -6.23 -5.62
CA GLN A 76 -0.66 -5.93 -4.43
C GLN A 76 -1.79 -6.94 -4.23
N VAL A 77 -2.30 -7.55 -5.29
CA VAL A 77 -3.25 -8.68 -5.20
C VAL A 77 -2.62 -9.84 -4.45
N VAL A 78 -1.43 -10.26 -4.88
CA VAL A 78 -0.70 -11.38 -4.24
C VAL A 78 -0.38 -11.06 -2.78
N GLN A 79 -0.02 -9.81 -2.49
CA GLN A 79 0.19 -9.37 -1.10
C GLN A 79 -1.11 -9.40 -0.27
N ALA A 80 -2.26 -9.03 -0.86
CA ALA A 80 -3.56 -9.08 -0.19
C ALA A 80 -3.97 -10.53 0.13
N GLU A 81 -3.78 -11.44 -0.83
CA GLU A 81 -3.99 -12.88 -0.64
C GLU A 81 -3.07 -13.45 0.46
N ALA A 82 -1.80 -13.01 0.49
CA ALA A 82 -0.85 -13.36 1.53
C ALA A 82 -1.29 -12.87 2.92
N ALA A 83 -1.83 -11.65 2.98
CA ALA A 83 -2.45 -11.07 4.17
C ALA A 83 -3.80 -11.74 4.55
N GLY A 84 -4.39 -12.53 3.65
CA GLY A 84 -5.68 -13.18 3.87
C GLY A 84 -6.86 -12.21 3.84
N VAL A 85 -6.77 -11.17 3.01
CA VAL A 85 -7.78 -10.11 2.84
C VAL A 85 -8.14 -9.96 1.36
N MET A 86 -9.33 -9.43 1.09
CA MET A 86 -9.73 -9.15 -0.29
C MET A 86 -8.91 -8.01 -0.88
N PRO A 87 -8.49 -8.08 -2.15
CA PRO A 87 -7.76 -6.99 -2.79
C PRO A 87 -8.64 -5.73 -2.87
N SER A 88 -8.08 -4.58 -2.49
CA SER A 88 -8.78 -3.28 -2.47
C SER A 88 -7.98 -2.21 -3.19
N VAL A 89 -8.68 -1.27 -3.83
CA VAL A 89 -8.09 -0.07 -4.48
C VAL A 89 -7.28 0.80 -3.51
N HIS A 90 -7.53 0.67 -2.20
CA HIS A 90 -6.78 1.41 -1.19
C HIS A 90 -5.39 0.83 -0.92
N MET A 91 -5.13 -0.43 -1.31
CA MET A 91 -3.81 -1.06 -1.20
C MET A 91 -2.85 -0.56 -2.30
N ASN A 92 -3.38 -0.09 -3.42
CA ASN A 92 -2.63 0.55 -4.50
C ASN A 92 -3.40 1.75 -5.09
N PRO A 93 -3.40 2.91 -4.40
CA PRO A 93 -4.26 4.03 -4.77
C PRO A 93 -3.84 4.76 -6.05
N VAL A 94 -2.58 4.65 -6.47
CA VAL A 94 -2.09 5.16 -7.75
C VAL A 94 -1.47 4.02 -8.53
N LEU A 95 -2.04 3.69 -9.69
CA LEU A 95 -1.47 2.73 -10.63
C LEU A 95 -1.19 3.44 -11.94
N LEU A 96 0.07 3.43 -12.36
CA LEU A 96 0.52 3.96 -13.63
C LEU A 96 0.60 2.82 -14.64
N LYS A 97 0.01 3.01 -15.81
CA LYS A 97 0.06 2.07 -16.93
C LYS A 97 0.77 2.74 -18.11
N PRO A 98 2.08 2.49 -18.29
CA PRO A 98 2.85 3.07 -19.38
C PRO A 98 2.27 2.65 -20.74
N SER A 99 2.14 3.60 -21.66
CA SER A 99 1.75 3.37 -23.06
C SER A 99 2.89 3.72 -24.01
N SER A 100 2.81 3.21 -25.24
CA SER A 100 3.83 3.42 -26.29
C SER A 100 3.90 4.86 -26.80
N GLU A 101 2.79 5.59 -26.79
CA GLU A 101 2.76 7.00 -27.18
C GLU A 101 2.81 7.89 -25.94
N HIS A 102 3.84 8.75 -25.91
CA HIS A 102 4.24 9.70 -24.88
C HIS A 102 3.23 9.90 -23.74
N GLY A 103 3.34 9.08 -22.69
CA GLY A 103 2.54 9.25 -21.49
C GLY A 103 2.30 7.97 -20.70
N THR A 104 1.55 8.11 -19.63
CA THR A 104 1.10 7.01 -18.79
C THR A 104 -0.38 7.20 -18.48
N GLN A 105 -1.15 6.13 -18.56
CA GLN A 105 -2.51 6.14 -18.05
C GLN A 105 -2.45 6.10 -16.53
N VAL A 106 -3.04 7.12 -15.90
CA VAL A 106 -3.14 7.21 -14.45
C VAL A 106 -4.46 6.60 -14.01
N ILE A 107 -4.37 5.54 -13.22
CA ILE A 107 -5.50 4.96 -12.49
C ILE A 107 -5.45 5.48 -11.05
N LEU A 108 -6.49 6.20 -10.64
CA LEU A 108 -6.62 6.76 -9.29
C LEU A 108 -7.74 6.03 -8.54
N ARG A 109 -7.38 5.33 -7.46
CA ARG A 109 -8.29 4.52 -6.63
C ARG A 109 -9.15 3.58 -7.48
N GLY A 110 -8.49 2.90 -8.41
CA GLY A 110 -9.08 1.89 -9.28
C GLY A 110 -9.90 2.42 -10.45
N LYS A 111 -9.97 3.73 -10.69
CA LYS A 111 -10.66 4.31 -11.84
C LYS A 111 -9.67 5.02 -12.75
N VAL A 112 -9.88 4.92 -14.06
CA VAL A 112 -9.13 5.70 -15.05
C VAL A 112 -9.33 7.18 -14.74
N PHE A 113 -8.24 7.86 -14.41
CA PHE A 113 -8.24 9.30 -14.19
C PHE A 113 -7.98 10.04 -15.51
N GLY A 114 -7.01 9.56 -16.29
CA GLY A 114 -6.67 10.14 -17.58
C GLY A 114 -5.31 9.65 -18.09
N GLN A 115 -4.96 10.07 -19.30
CA GLN A 115 -3.64 9.93 -19.88
C GLN A 115 -2.83 11.17 -19.53
N MET A 116 -1.57 11.02 -19.09
CA MET A 116 -0.72 12.14 -18.73
C MET A 116 0.69 11.97 -19.23
N ASP A 117 1.28 13.08 -19.68
CA ASP A 117 2.73 13.17 -19.86
C ASP A 117 3.45 13.37 -18.50
N ALA A 118 4.78 13.45 -18.54
CA ALA A 118 5.60 13.60 -17.33
C ALA A 118 5.36 14.94 -16.59
N MET A 119 5.09 16.02 -17.32
CA MET A 119 4.89 17.37 -16.76
C MET A 119 3.51 17.46 -16.09
N GLU A 120 2.47 16.98 -16.77
CA GLU A 120 1.12 16.88 -16.23
C GLU A 120 1.08 16.00 -14.98
N TYR A 121 1.76 14.85 -15.03
CA TYR A 121 1.87 13.94 -13.89
C TYR A 121 2.54 14.62 -12.69
N TYR A 122 3.64 15.34 -12.94
CA TYR A 122 4.36 16.05 -11.90
C TYR A 122 3.50 17.14 -11.25
N ALA A 123 2.77 17.92 -12.05
CA ALA A 123 1.83 18.94 -11.55
C ALA A 123 0.70 18.34 -10.70
N MET A 124 0.30 17.09 -10.98
CA MET A 124 -0.77 16.40 -10.26
C MET A 124 -0.35 15.80 -8.91
N LYS A 125 0.96 15.67 -8.62
CA LYS A 125 1.47 15.03 -7.39
C LYS A 125 0.81 15.48 -6.08
N PRO A 126 0.49 16.77 -5.83
CA PRO A 126 -0.21 17.18 -4.61
C PRO A 126 -1.58 16.51 -4.43
N ARG A 127 -2.35 16.37 -5.51
CA ARG A 127 -3.66 15.71 -5.50
C ARG A 127 -3.53 14.20 -5.30
N LEU A 128 -2.54 13.58 -5.93
CA LEU A 128 -2.23 12.16 -5.73
C LEU A 128 -1.84 11.88 -4.28
N ARG A 129 -1.01 12.75 -3.69
CA ARG A 129 -0.62 12.64 -2.28
C ARG A 129 -1.83 12.64 -1.36
N GLN A 130 -2.81 13.52 -1.58
CA GLN A 130 -4.05 13.50 -0.79
C GLN A 130 -4.80 12.16 -0.91
N ALA A 131 -4.89 11.61 -2.13
CA ALA A 131 -5.53 10.32 -2.37
C ALA A 131 -4.79 9.16 -1.70
N VAL A 132 -3.45 9.17 -1.74
CA VAL A 132 -2.57 8.21 -1.06
C VAL A 132 -2.78 8.25 0.44
N MET A 133 -2.67 9.44 1.06
CA MET A 133 -2.79 9.61 2.50
C MET A 133 -4.17 9.20 3.01
N SER A 134 -5.24 9.54 2.27
CA SER A 134 -6.59 9.11 2.66
C SER A 134 -6.82 7.60 2.48
N SER A 135 -6.20 6.95 1.48
CA SER A 135 -6.26 5.48 1.35
C SER A 135 -5.47 4.78 2.46
N TYR A 136 -4.27 5.27 2.77
CA TYR A 136 -3.48 4.77 3.89
C TYR A 136 -4.22 4.94 5.21
N GLY A 137 -4.77 6.13 5.49
CA GLY A 137 -5.54 6.41 6.70
C GLY A 137 -6.83 5.59 6.82
N ARG A 138 -7.42 5.14 5.70
CA ARG A 138 -8.51 4.16 5.73
C ARG A 138 -8.00 2.81 6.23
N LEU A 139 -6.96 2.25 5.59
CA LEU A 139 -6.40 0.96 5.99
C LEU A 139 -5.84 1.00 7.43
N ALA A 140 -5.18 2.09 7.82
CA ALA A 140 -4.62 2.25 9.16
C ALA A 140 -5.68 2.29 10.28
N ARG A 141 -6.94 2.61 9.95
CA ARG A 141 -8.08 2.50 10.88
C ARG A 141 -8.64 1.08 10.97
N GLU A 142 -8.55 0.32 9.89
CA GLU A 142 -9.15 -1.02 9.77
C GLU A 142 -8.20 -2.14 10.22
N TYR A 143 -6.89 -1.95 10.07
CA TYR A 143 -5.85 -2.98 10.27
C TYR A 143 -4.90 -2.65 11.43
N ASP A 144 -4.23 -3.67 11.96
CA ASP A 144 -3.25 -3.52 13.04
C ASP A 144 -1.85 -3.20 12.53
N THR A 145 -1.50 -3.69 11.35
CA THR A 145 -0.20 -3.46 10.72
C THR A 145 -0.37 -3.25 9.23
N ILE A 146 0.31 -2.24 8.70
CA ILE A 146 0.40 -1.98 7.27
C ILE A 146 1.80 -2.37 6.80
N VAL A 147 1.86 -3.24 5.79
CA VAL A 147 3.12 -3.63 5.14
C VAL A 147 3.27 -2.79 3.89
N LEU A 148 4.23 -1.86 3.91
CA LEU A 148 4.48 -0.93 2.84
C LEU A 148 5.55 -1.47 1.89
N GLU A 149 5.27 -1.43 0.58
CA GLU A 149 6.26 -1.70 -0.46
C GLU A 149 6.76 -0.39 -1.06
N GLY A 150 8.05 -0.10 -0.94
CA GLY A 150 8.67 1.05 -1.60
C GLY A 150 8.74 0.91 -3.13
N ALA A 151 8.93 2.02 -3.82
CA ALA A 151 9.23 2.07 -5.26
C ALA A 151 10.68 2.47 -5.52
N GLY A 152 11.24 1.97 -6.62
CA GLY A 152 12.59 2.31 -7.08
C GLY A 152 13.69 1.97 -6.08
N SER A 153 14.81 2.69 -6.21
CA SER A 153 15.89 2.72 -5.24
C SER A 153 15.61 3.75 -4.15
N CYS A 154 15.77 3.40 -2.88
CA CYS A 154 15.75 4.39 -1.78
C CYS A 154 16.96 5.34 -1.80
N CYS A 155 17.98 5.05 -2.62
CA CYS A 155 19.19 5.83 -2.77
C CYS A 155 19.08 6.95 -3.83
N GLU A 156 17.96 7.02 -4.58
CA GLU A 156 17.68 8.11 -5.53
C GLU A 156 17.28 9.40 -4.78
N MET A 157 18.26 10.03 -4.12
CA MET A 157 18.05 11.25 -3.33
C MET A 157 17.41 12.39 -4.14
N ASN A 158 17.62 12.40 -5.46
CA ASN A 158 17.07 13.36 -6.42
C ASN A 158 15.54 13.33 -6.49
N LEU A 159 14.87 12.26 -6.04
CA LEU A 159 13.41 12.17 -6.03
C LEU A 159 12.78 12.53 -4.67
N LYS A 160 13.58 12.77 -3.63
CA LYS A 160 13.12 12.96 -2.24
C LYS A 160 12.04 14.03 -2.06
N GLN A 161 12.18 15.20 -2.71
CA GLN A 161 11.23 16.31 -2.53
C GLN A 161 9.85 16.01 -3.14
N HIS A 162 9.77 15.08 -4.09
CA HIS A 162 8.55 14.75 -4.83
C HIS A 162 8.21 13.26 -4.77
N ASP A 163 8.74 12.56 -3.76
CA ASP A 163 8.50 11.14 -3.56
C ASP A 163 7.11 10.94 -2.94
N LEU A 164 6.24 10.34 -3.75
CA LEU A 164 4.88 9.97 -3.35
C LEU A 164 4.85 8.63 -2.60
N VAL A 165 5.95 7.88 -2.62
CA VAL A 165 5.99 6.45 -2.30
C VAL A 165 6.76 6.14 -1.03
N ASN A 166 7.96 6.70 -0.83
CA ASN A 166 8.90 6.07 0.10
C ASN A 166 9.07 6.67 1.51
N PHE A 167 8.77 7.94 1.77
CA PHE A 167 9.31 8.59 2.99
C PHE A 167 8.33 9.40 3.86
N GLN A 168 7.03 9.42 3.54
CA GLN A 168 6.03 10.12 4.38
C GLN A 168 5.03 9.18 5.09
N MET A 169 5.29 7.87 5.08
CA MET A 169 4.28 6.86 5.39
C MET A 169 4.66 5.91 6.54
N ALA A 170 5.92 5.92 6.95
CA ALA A 170 6.47 5.10 8.04
C ALA A 170 7.63 5.84 8.72
#